data_AF-A0A2V6WHU3-F1
#
_entry.id   AF-A0A2V6WHU3-F1
#
_cell.length_a   1.000
_cell.length_b   1.000
_cell.length_c   1.000
_cell.angle_alpha   90.00
_cell.angle_beta   90.00
_cell.angle_gamma   90.00
#
_symmetry.space_group_name_H-M   'P 1'
#
loop_
_entity.id
_entity.type
_entity.pdbx_description
1 polymer ?
#
loop_
_entity_poly.entity_id
_entity_poly.type
_entity_poly.pdbx_seq_one_letter_code
_entity_poly.pdbx_strand_id
1 'polypeptide(L)' 'MRILVTGAASGIGRATCLRLARDGRACGQAAQIAAVDLGPSVGLEGLVKDLRGQGAEALALHGDMGSVDAPARVVG' A
#
# COMPACT_ATOMS: atom_id res chain seq x y z
N MET A 1 -5.15 -3.78 11.71
CA MET A 1 -4.47 -4.75 10.81
C MET A 1 -3.28 -4.09 10.13
N ARG A 2 -2.16 -4.82 9.92
CA ARG A 2 -0.94 -4.32 9.24
C ARG A 2 -0.69 -5.12 7.97
N ILE A 3 -0.52 -4.43 6.85
CA ILE A 3 -0.51 -5.03 5.51
C ILE A 3 0.62 -4.39 4.71
N LEU A 4 1.32 -5.20 3.93
CA LEU A 4 2.22 -4.73 2.88
C LEU A 4 1.71 -5.27 1.53
N VAL A 5 1.60 -4.40 0.53
CA VAL A 5 1.15 -4.75 -0.83
C VAL A 5 2.19 -4.27 -1.84
N THR A 6 2.72 -5.20 -2.63
CA THR A 6 3.61 -4.90 -3.77
C THR A 6 2.83 -4.67 -5.05
N GLY A 7 3.36 -3.83 -5.95
CA GLY A 7 2.67 -3.45 -7.19
C GLY A 7 1.40 -2.62 -6.91
N ALA A 8 1.47 -1.74 -5.92
CA ALA A 8 0.31 -1.06 -5.37
C ALA A 8 -0.14 0.17 -6.17
N ALA A 9 0.68 0.74 -7.06
CA ALA A 9 0.36 1.99 -7.74
C ALA A 9 -0.84 1.88 -8.72
N SER A 10 -1.17 0.66 -9.16
CA SER A 10 -2.25 0.45 -10.15
C SER A 10 -2.90 -0.94 -10.06
N GLY A 11 -3.89 -1.19 -10.91
CA GLY A 11 -4.48 -2.50 -11.14
C GLY A 11 -4.96 -3.22 -9.87
N ILE A 12 -4.61 -4.51 -9.77
CA ILE A 12 -5.03 -5.38 -8.68
C ILE A 12 -4.42 -4.95 -7.34
N GLY A 13 -3.14 -4.58 -7.30
CA GLY A 13 -2.49 -4.13 -6.06
C GLY A 13 -3.20 -2.90 -5.47
N ARG A 14 -3.54 -1.93 -6.31
CA ARG A 14 -4.34 -0.76 -5.90
C ARG A 14 -5.72 -1.16 -5.38
N ALA A 15 -6.43 -2.01 -6.11
CA ALA A 15 -7.76 -2.47 -5.71
C ALA A 15 -7.73 -3.23 -4.37
N THR A 16 -6.70 -4.04 -4.14
CA THR A 16 -6.45 -4.76 -2.89
C THR A 16 -6.25 -3.79 -1.71
N CYS A 17 -5.40 -2.77 -1.86
CA CYS A 17 -5.21 -1.76 -0.82
C CYS A 17 -6.53 -1.09 -0.43
N LEU A 18 -7.32 -0.66 -1.42
CA LEU A 18 -8.60 0.00 -1.18
C LEU A 18 -9.63 -0.94 -0.53
N ARG A 19 -9.62 -2.23 -0.92
CA ARG A 19 -10.49 -3.23 -0.31
C ARG A 19 -10.13 -3.47 1.16
N LEU A 20 -8.85 -3.67 1.46
CA LEU A 20 -8.38 -3.92 2.81
C LEU A 20 -8.60 -2.72 3.74
N ALA A 21 -8.51 -1.48 3.23
CA ALA A 21 -8.88 -0.30 3.98
C ALA A 21 -10.37 -0.30 4.38
N ARG A 22 -11.27 -0.69 3.46
CA ARG A 22 -12.71 -0.85 3.73
C ARG A 22 -12.97 -1.95 4.75
N ASP A 23 -12.31 -3.09 4.60
CA ASP A 23 -12.47 -4.23 5.50
C ASP A 23 -11.99 -3.88 6.92
N GLY A 24 -10.87 -3.14 7.04
CA GLY A 24 -10.43 -2.57 8.32
C GLY A 24 -11.50 -1.74 9.00
N ARG A 25 -12.05 -0.76 8.28
CA ARG A 25 -13.15 0.07 8.82
C ARG A 25 -14.36 -0.77 9.24
N ALA A 26 -14.75 -1.76 8.45
CA ALA A 26 -15.87 -2.65 8.77
C ALA A 26 -15.63 -3.46 10.05
N CYS A 27 -14.37 -3.80 10.34
CA CYS A 27 -13.96 -4.46 11.58
C CYS A 27 -13.70 -3.47 12.74
N GLY A 28 -14.00 -2.18 12.58
CA GLY A 28 -13.77 -1.16 13.62
C GLY A 28 -12.30 -0.83 13.86
N GLN A 29 -11.40 -1.12 12.92
CA GLN A 29 -9.96 -0.86 13.05
C GLN A 29 -9.40 -0.13 11.83
N ALA A 30 -8.58 0.91 12.04
CA ALA A 30 -7.83 1.49 10.93
C ALA A 30 -6.84 0.45 10.35
N ALA A 31 -6.87 0.27 9.02
CA ALA A 31 -5.86 -0.51 8.34
C ALA A 31 -4.55 0.29 8.25
N GLN A 32 -3.42 -0.35 8.55
CA GLN A 32 -2.08 0.21 8.34
C GLN A 32 -1.50 -0.47 7.10
N ILE A 33 -1.37 0.28 6.01
CA ILE A 33 -1.03 -0.26 4.69
C ILE A 33 0.27 0.37 4.19
N ALA A 34 1.29 -0.47 4.05
CA ALA A 34 2.50 -0.15 3.29
C ALA A 34 2.25 -0.52 1.81
N ALA A 35 2.14 0.49 0.96
CA ALA A 35 1.97 0.34 -0.48
C ALA A 35 3.34 0.46 -1.17
N VAL A 36 3.81 -0.61 -1.80
CA VAL A 36 5.12 -0.72 -2.44
C VAL A 36 4.96 -0.69 -3.96
N ASP A 37 5.77 0.13 -4.63
CA ASP A 37 5.94 0.08 -6.09
C ASP A 37 7.39 0.42 -6.49
N LEU A 38 7.72 0.40 -7.77
CA LEU A 38 9.09 0.60 -8.27
C LEU A 38 9.71 1.93 -7.81
N GLY A 39 8.93 3.00 -7.81
CA GLY A 39 9.38 4.35 -7.46
C GLY A 39 8.23 5.34 -7.31
N PRO A 40 8.54 6.63 -7.07
CA PRO A 40 7.53 7.69 -6.98
C PRO A 40 6.67 7.74 -8.24
N SER A 41 5.35 7.75 -8.07
CA SER A 41 4.40 7.82 -9.18
C SER A 41 3.08 8.44 -8.74
N VAL A 42 2.39 9.08 -9.70
CA VAL A 42 1.05 9.65 -9.48
C VAL A 42 0.05 8.58 -9.01
N GLY A 43 0.20 7.34 -9.48
CA GLY A 43 -0.65 6.22 -9.06
C GLY A 43 -0.47 5.87 -7.58
N LEU A 44 0.77 5.80 -7.10
CA LEU A 44 1.06 5.48 -5.70
C LEU A 44 0.68 6.65 -4.77
N GLU A 45 0.99 7.88 -5.15
CA GLU A 45 0.60 9.09 -4.40
C GLU A 45 -0.93 9.22 -4.29
N GLY A 46 -1.63 8.99 -5.40
CA GLY A 46 -3.09 8.97 -5.46
C GLY A 46 -3.67 7.90 -4.55
N LEU A 47 -3.13 6.68 -4.59
CA LEU A 47 -3.54 5.61 -3.67
C LEU A 47 -3.35 6.01 -2.21
N VAL A 48 -2.19 6.55 -1.82
CA VAL A 48 -1.95 6.97 -0.43
C VAL A 48 -2.97 8.02 0.03
N LYS A 49 -3.30 8.99 -0.83
CA LYS A 49 -4.34 9.98 -0.55
C LYS A 49 -5.71 9.32 -0.38
N ASP A 50 -6.08 8.40 -1.25
CA ASP A 50 -7.36 7.69 -1.19
C ASP A 50 -7.49 6.83 0.08
N LEU A 51 -6.41 6.14 0.48
CA LEU A 51 -6.37 5.33 1.70
C LEU A 51 -6.51 6.19 2.95
N ARG A 52 -5.80 7.32 3.03
CA ARG A 52 -5.91 8.27 4.15
C ARG A 52 -7.28 8.92 4.23
N GLY A 53 -7.87 9.30 3.08
CA GLY A 53 -9.26 9.78 3.01
C GLY A 53 -10.28 8.72 3.46
N GLN A 54 -9.88 7.45 3.44
CA GLN A 54 -10.62 6.30 3.93
C GLN A 54 -10.30 5.95 5.40
N GLY A 55 -9.59 6.80 6.13
CA GLY A 55 -9.25 6.57 7.54
C GLY A 55 -8.25 5.43 7.77
N ALA A 56 -7.56 4.96 6.72
CA ALA A 56 -6.43 4.05 6.86
C ALA A 56 -5.13 4.86 7.08
N GLU A 57 -4.20 4.28 7.82
CA GLU A 57 -2.81 4.73 7.82
C GLU A 57 -2.12 4.16 6.58
N ALA A 58 -1.46 5.02 5.80
CA ALA A 58 -0.82 4.62 4.55
C ALA A 58 0.61 5.14 4.46
N LEU A 59 1.52 4.22 4.12
CA LEU A 59 2.94 4.47 3.88
C LEU A 59 3.28 4.06 2.44
N ALA A 60 3.83 4.98 1.65
CA ALA A 60 4.42 4.65 0.36
C ALA A 60 5.86 4.16 0.57
N LEU A 61 6.17 3.01 -0.01
CA LEU A 61 7.52 2.44 -0.06
C LEU A 61 7.91 2.23 -1.52
N HIS A 62 9.22 2.27 -1.78
CA HIS A 62 9.74 2.10 -3.12
C HIS A 62 10.75 0.95 -3.16
N GLY A 63 10.61 0.06 -4.13
CA GLY A 63 11.53 -1.04 -4.32
C GLY A 63 11.18 -1.88 -5.55
N ASP A 64 12.19 -2.21 -6.33
CA ASP A 64 12.06 -3.18 -7.42
C ASP A 64 12.07 -4.60 -6.86
N MET A 65 10.89 -5.23 -6.78
CA MET A 65 10.74 -6.60 -6.28
C MET A 65 11.41 -7.66 -7.19
N GLY A 66 11.85 -7.29 -8.40
CA GLY A 66 12.71 -8.14 -9.24
C GLY A 66 14.19 -8.11 -8.84
N SER A 67 14.60 -7.16 -7.99
CA SER A 67 15.97 -7.07 -7.47
C SER A 67 16.15 -7.91 -6.20
N VAL A 68 17.36 -8.45 -6.00
CA VAL A 68 17.67 -9.36 -4.88
C VAL A 68 17.44 -8.68 -3.52
N ASP A 69 17.83 -7.42 -3.37
CA ASP A 69 17.88 -6.77 -2.05
C ASP A 69 16.62 -5.94 -1.72
N ALA A 70 15.85 -5.49 -2.71
CA ALA A 70 14.74 -4.59 -2.44
C ALA A 70 13.61 -5.22 -1.58
N PRO A 71 13.24 -6.51 -1.77
CA PRO A 71 12.26 -7.15 -0.89
C PRO A 71 12.66 -7.06 0.59
N ALA A 72 13.93 -7.32 0.92
CA ALA A 72 14.44 -7.22 2.29
C ALA A 72 14.38 -5.79 2.83
N ARG A 73 14.67 -4.78 1.99
CA ARG A 73 14.60 -3.36 2.39
C ARG A 73 13.17 -2.88 2.66
N VAL A 74 12.17 -3.39 1.95
CA VAL A 74 10.77 -2.95 2.11
C VAL A 74 10.05 -3.63 3.28
N VAL A 75 10.50 -4.81 3.70
CA VAL A 75 9.96 -5.54 4.86
C VAL A 75 10.81 -5.41 6.14
N GLY A 76 11.85 -4.56 6.09
CA GLY A 76 12.91 -4.42 7.10
C GLY A 76 12.44 -4.30 8.54
#